data_AF-A0A7R7EHZ1-F1
#
_entry.id   AF-A0A7R7EHZ1-F1
#
_cell.length_a   1.000
_cell.length_b   1.000
_cell.length_c   1.000
_cell.angle_alpha   90.00
_cell.angle_beta   90.00
_cell.angle_gamma   90.00
#
_symmetry.space_group_name_H-M   'P 1'
#
loop_
_entity.id
_entity.type
_entity.pdbx_description
1 polymer ?
#
loop_
_entity_poly.entity_id
_entity_poly.type
_entity_poly.pdbx_seq_one_letter_code
_entity_poly.pdbx_strand_id
1 'polypeptide(L)' 'MIDKNREELIFTKEYDMWKAASKRDVAAFKELVADDAIMICGGYRCLGAEYTEYIKDFYISGYKITKVLSDYF' A
#
# COMPACT_ATOMS: atom_id res chain seq x y z
N MET A 1 -3.91 -1.34 -25.49
CA MET A 1 -4.45 -0.38 -24.51
C MET A 1 -4.30 -1.02 -23.15
N ILE A 2 -3.47 -0.45 -22.28
CA ILE A 2 -3.51 -0.82 -20.85
C ILE A 2 -4.84 -0.23 -20.35
N ASP A 3 -5.70 -1.11 -19.86
CA ASP A 3 -7.10 -0.82 -19.57
C ASP A 3 -7.17 0.31 -18.52
N LYS A 4 -7.84 1.43 -18.83
CA LYS A 4 -8.00 2.57 -17.88
C LYS A 4 -8.52 2.10 -16.52
N ASN A 5 -9.34 1.05 -16.53
CA ASN A 5 -9.89 0.39 -15.35
C ASN A 5 -8.83 -0.20 -14.40
N ARG A 6 -7.69 -0.67 -14.94
CA ARG A 6 -6.62 -1.27 -14.13
C ARG A 6 -5.81 -0.21 -13.39
N GLU A 7 -5.52 0.91 -14.03
CA GLU A 7 -4.83 2.03 -13.36
C GLU A 7 -5.67 2.61 -12.22
N GLU A 8 -6.97 2.82 -12.46
CA GLU A 8 -7.91 3.28 -11.45
C GLU A 8 -8.04 2.30 -10.29
N LEU A 9 -8.06 0.99 -10.59
CA LEU A 9 -8.07 -0.06 -9.57
C LEU A 9 -6.81 -0.03 -8.72
N ILE A 10 -5.62 0.07 -9.33
CA ILE A 10 -4.34 0.16 -8.60
C ILE A 10 -4.35 1.38 -7.70
N PHE A 11 -4.74 2.54 -8.24
CA PHE A 11 -4.80 3.78 -7.47
C PHE A 11 -5.75 3.68 -6.28
N THR A 12 -6.92 3.08 -6.47
CA THR A 12 -7.90 2.86 -5.40
C THR A 12 -7.35 1.94 -4.32
N LYS A 13 -6.72 0.82 -4.72
CA LYS A 13 -6.10 -0.13 -3.78
C LYS A 13 -4.96 0.51 -2.98
N GLU A 14 -4.13 1.31 -3.63
CA GLU A 14 -3.05 2.03 -2.97
C GLU A 14 -3.60 3.07 -1.97
N TYR A 15 -4.63 3.81 -2.37
CA TYR A 15 -5.30 4.77 -1.50
C TYR A 15 -5.90 4.10 -0.25
N ASP A 16 -6.62 3.00 -0.42
CA ASP A 16 -7.23 2.25 0.69
C ASP A 16 -6.17 1.66 1.62
N MET A 17 -5.06 1.17 1.07
CA MET A 17 -3.94 0.63 1.85
C MET A 17 -3.32 1.70 2.73
N TRP A 18 -2.98 2.86 2.17
CA TRP A 18 -2.42 3.98 2.94
C TRP A 18 -3.42 4.58 3.93
N LYS A 19 -4.72 4.56 3.60
CA LYS A 19 -5.77 4.99 4.52
C LYS A 19 -5.84 4.06 5.74
N ALA A 20 -5.82 2.75 5.53
CA ALA A 20 -5.77 1.77 6.62
C ALA A 20 -4.49 1.91 7.45
N ALA A 21 -3.34 2.08 6.80
CA ALA A 21 -2.05 2.33 7.44
C ALA A 21 -2.07 3.59 8.33
N SER A 22 -2.64 4.70 7.84
CA SER A 22 -2.71 5.97 8.59
C SER A 22 -3.53 5.87 9.87
N LYS A 23 -4.49 4.95 9.89
CA LYS A 23 -5.38 4.69 11.03
C LYS A 23 -4.89 3.53 11.90
N ARG A 24 -3.81 2.85 11.50
CA ARG A 24 -3.31 1.62 12.13
C ARG A 24 -4.38 0.52 12.20
N ASP A 25 -5.24 0.49 11.18
CA ASP A 25 -6.33 -0.48 11.07
C ASP A 25 -5.78 -1.79 10.51
N VAL A 26 -5.33 -2.66 11.42
CA VAL A 26 -4.72 -3.95 11.07
C VAL A 26 -5.68 -4.81 10.23
N ALA A 27 -6.97 -4.82 10.57
CA ALA A 27 -7.95 -5.65 9.88
C ALA A 27 -8.15 -5.18 8.43
N ALA A 28 -8.42 -3.88 8.23
CA ALA A 28 -8.58 -3.33 6.90
C ALA A 28 -7.29 -3.44 6.06
N PHE A 29 -6.12 -3.33 6.69
CA PHE A 29 -4.84 -3.44 6.01
C PHE A 29 -4.55 -4.87 5.55
N LYS A 30 -4.90 -5.89 6.35
CA LYS A 30 -4.76 -7.31 5.98
C LYS A 30 -5.59 -7.70 4.76
N GLU A 31 -6.81 -7.17 4.63
CA GLU A 31 -7.66 -7.41 3.45
C GLU A 31 -7.07 -6.87 2.12
N LEU A 32 -6.07 -5.99 2.21
CA LEU A 32 -5.44 -5.33 1.06
C LEU A 32 -4.07 -5.91 0.71
N VAL A 33 -3.52 -6.76 1.58
CA VAL A 33 -2.17 -7.30 1.47
C VAL A 33 -2.26 -8.82 1.30
N ALA A 34 -1.70 -9.33 0.20
CA ALA A 34 -1.55 -10.77 0.05
C ALA A 34 -0.55 -11.31 1.08
N ASP A 35 -0.81 -12.49 1.65
CA ASP A 35 0.06 -13.10 2.67
C ASP A 35 1.50 -13.27 2.19
N ASP A 36 1.69 -13.54 0.89
CA ASP A 36 2.98 -13.72 0.22
C ASP A 36 3.58 -12.43 -0.35
N ALA A 37 2.93 -11.28 -0.15
CA ALA A 37 3.48 -9.98 -0.55
C ALA A 37 4.83 -9.73 0.13
N ILE A 38 5.77 -9.13 -0.60
CA ILE A 38 7.11 -8.86 -0.07
C ILE A 38 7.27 -7.37 0.20
N MET A 39 7.59 -7.03 1.45
CA MET A 39 8.09 -5.71 1.82
C MET A 39 9.60 -5.78 2.03
N ILE A 40 10.32 -4.83 1.43
CA ILE A 40 11.75 -4.61 1.65
C ILE A 40 11.91 -3.20 2.22
N CYS A 41 12.36 -3.10 3.47
CA CYS A 41 12.59 -1.83 4.14
C CYS A 41 13.85 -1.90 4.99
N GLY A 42 14.79 -0.95 4.80
CA GLY A 42 16.00 -0.86 5.63
C GLY A 42 16.92 -2.09 5.61
N GLY A 43 16.91 -2.88 4.53
CA GLY A 43 17.68 -4.13 4.43
C GLY A 43 16.98 -5.37 5.01
N TYR A 44 15.76 -5.22 5.53
CA TYR A 44 14.93 -6.34 6.00
C TYR A 44 13.93 -6.74 4.94
N ARG A 45 13.65 -8.04 4.87
CA ARG A 45 12.62 -8.66 4.04
C ARG A 45 11.57 -9.30 4.94
N CYS A 46 10.30 -8.99 4.72
CA CYS A 46 9.17 -9.60 5.42
C CYS A 46 8.02 -9.89 4.45
N LEU A 47 7.23 -10.89 4.79
CA LEU A 47 6.00 -11.30 4.11
C LEU A 47 4.82 -10.41 4.53
N GLY A 48 3.77 -10.37 3.71
CA GLY A 48 2.52 -9.68 4.00
C GLY A 48 1.87 -10.14 5.30
N ALA A 49 1.87 -11.46 5.51
CA ALA A 49 1.42 -12.06 6.76
C ALA A 49 2.19 -11.56 8.00
N GLU A 50 3.42 -11.07 7.82
CA GLU A 50 4.27 -10.56 8.90
C GLU A 50 4.13 -9.04 9.07
N TYR A 51 4.28 -8.25 7.99
CA TYR A 51 4.33 -6.79 8.13
C TYR A 51 2.98 -6.14 8.37
N THR A 52 1.89 -6.81 8.04
CA THR A 52 0.53 -6.34 8.37
C THR A 52 0.34 -6.23 9.89
N GLU A 53 1.03 -7.04 10.69
CA GLU A 53 1.02 -6.94 12.16
C GLU A 53 1.78 -5.72 12.68
N TYR A 54 2.78 -5.23 11.94
CA TYR A 54 3.59 -4.07 12.33
C TYR A 54 2.84 -2.75 12.16
N ILE A 55 1.73 -2.74 11.40
CA ILE A 55 1.01 -1.49 11.13
C ILE A 55 0.38 -0.87 12.39
N LYS A 56 0.13 -1.67 13.43
CA LYS A 56 -0.31 -1.18 14.74
C LYS A 56 0.68 -0.22 15.40
N ASP A 57 1.96 -0.34 15.03
CA ASP A 57 3.08 0.46 15.54
C ASP A 57 3.56 1.49 14.51
N PHE A 58 2.93 1.56 13.34
CA PHE A 58 3.30 2.46 12.26
C PHE A 58 2.75 3.87 12.51
N TYR A 59 3.65 4.86 12.54
CA TYR A 59 3.30 6.27 12.73
C TYR A 59 3.52 7.05 11.45
N ILE A 60 2.45 7.63 10.92
CA ILE A 60 2.52 8.64 9.85
C ILE A 60 1.69 9.86 10.23
N SER A 61 2.25 11.05 10.03
CA SER A 61 1.55 12.32 10.25
C SER A 61 0.65 12.70 9.07
N GLY A 62 0.87 12.09 7.90
CA GLY A 62 0.08 12.28 6.69
C GLY A 62 0.72 11.58 5.50
N TYR A 63 -0.03 11.44 4.42
CA TYR A 63 0.45 10.89 3.16
C TYR A 63 -0.22 11.61 1.98
N LYS A 64 0.44 11.60 0.82
CA LYS A 64 -0.09 12.13 -0.44
C LYS A 64 0.25 11.17 -1.56
N ILE A 65 -0.77 10.73 -2.30
CA ILE A 65 -0.60 9.92 -3.51
C ILE A 65 -0.76 10.85 -4.70
N THR A 66 0.21 10.85 -5.62
CA THR A 66 0.18 11.65 -6.85
C THR A 66 0.36 10.75 -8.05
N LYS A 67 -0.52 10.88 -9.05
CA LYS A 67 -0.31 10.26 -10.35
C LYS A 67 0.88 10.96 -11.02
N VAL A 68 1.94 10.22 -11.31
CA VAL A 68 2.99 10.72 -12.19
C VAL A 68 2.44 10.63 -13.62
N LEU A 69 2.11 11.78 -14.21
CA LEU A 69 1.87 11.86 -15.64
C LEU A 69 3.26 11.76 -16.29
N SER A 70 3.51 10.67 -17.01
CA SER A 70 4.72 10.60 -17.83
C SER A 70 4.51 11.50 -19.05
N ASP A 71 4.84 12.78 -18.93
CA ASP A 71 4.87 13.72 -20.06
C ASP A 71 6.15 13.57 -20.91
N TYR A 72 6.86 12.44 -20.77
CA TYR A 72 8.08 12.13 -21.51
C TYR A 72 7.98 10.74 -22.15
N PHE A 73 7.28 10.64 -23.28
CA PHE A 73 7.64 9.88 -24.48
C PHE A 73 6.86 10.44 -25.68
#